data_AF-A0A914UPN4-F1
#
_entry.id   AF-A0A914UPN4-F1
#
_cell.length_a   1.000
_cell.length_b   1.000
_cell.length_c   1.000
_cell.angle_alpha   90.00
_cell.angle_beta   90.00
_cell.angle_gamma   90.00
#
_symmetry.space_group_name_H-M   'P 1'
#
loop_
_entity.id
_entity.type
_entity.pdbx_description
1 polymer ?
#
loop_
_entity_poly.entity_id
_entity_poly.type
_entity_poly.pdbx_seq_one_letter_code
_entity_poly.pdbx_strand_id
1 'polypeptide(L)'
;MRFNQVDVLAAAEHHNVDTGHSCKIAEQGEMTFETEDSTVTYTRSDAKVLSVQFRTFSPIGNIISLLDDKDTVVAQVRVKDGNLVLLVSSLDMPARLQETGSEGAVVADGAWHSVSFSMSEESLSVELDGQRSAWMDGMALSAVHLNTDSFLLGGGGLIGCMRMLQRDGVTIALRSHAKRTNDITFNACHLISRCDRNPCENGGNCSQVGLNAHKCRCTPQFSGPTCHTAIVPHSCEEYFLSSGDSPNDVMIDVDGGGPLGAIRVLCSVANSTTDDDDKSPVITTQLNHDTPMLHVRGFADAGGFYRRLDYGVVGVAEMDQFVTGFNECAQEMTYECRGGATLMSHAGSPNRPSSWYVGRNGHHGLQWGDAQLQSRMCSCANTATCIDGGVCNCDSGKDAIDSGNNTHLSLLPVTELFIGGTDSRGKNVSVLIGPLRCVDRGMEFCSCRGARSNTLEWWNILEIL
;
A
#
# COMPACT_ATOMS: atom_id res chain seq x y z
N MET A 1 -27.28 1.95 11.56
CA MET A 1 -26.33 2.79 12.31
C MET A 1 -25.96 2.01 13.57
N ARG A 2 -24.71 1.53 13.68
CA ARG A 2 -24.25 0.85 14.91
C ARG A 2 -23.80 1.94 15.88
N PHE A 3 -24.43 2.03 17.04
CA PHE A 3 -24.19 3.06 18.05
C PHE A 3 -22.88 2.87 18.84
N ASN A 4 -22.11 1.80 18.57
CA ASN A 4 -20.92 1.42 19.34
C ASN A 4 -19.70 2.36 19.16
N GLN A 5 -19.78 3.35 18.25
CA GLN A 5 -18.69 4.30 17.98
C GLN A 5 -18.84 5.64 18.72
N VAL A 6 -19.95 5.88 19.42
CA VAL A 6 -20.17 7.14 20.15
C VAL A 6 -20.07 6.85 21.65
N ASP A 7 -19.02 7.36 22.29
CA ASP A 7 -18.98 7.39 23.75
C ASP A 7 -19.93 8.48 24.26
N VAL A 8 -21.17 8.08 24.52
CA VAL A 8 -22.24 8.97 24.99
C VAL A 8 -21.89 9.60 26.34
N LEU A 9 -20.98 8.99 27.13
CA LEU A 9 -20.50 9.55 28.39
C LEU A 9 -19.50 10.70 28.17
N ALA A 10 -18.71 10.67 27.09
CA ALA A 10 -17.83 11.76 26.72
C ALA A 10 -18.60 12.99 26.17
N ALA A 11 -19.82 12.79 25.67
CA ALA A 11 -20.69 13.84 25.14
C ALA A 11 -21.61 14.49 26.20
N ALA A 12 -21.57 14.05 27.45
CA ALA A 12 -22.35 14.67 28.52
C ALA A 12 -21.67 15.97 29.00
N GLU A 13 -22.18 17.12 28.53
CA GLU A 13 -21.76 18.44 29.03
C GLU A 13 -21.87 18.49 30.56
N HIS A 14 -20.75 18.85 31.22
CA HIS A 14 -20.70 19.10 32.66
C HIS A 14 -21.51 20.37 33.00
N HIS A 15 -22.82 20.24 33.15
CA HIS A 15 -23.64 21.28 33.74
C HIS A 15 -23.47 21.29 35.26
N ASN A 16 -22.78 22.32 35.75
CA ASN A 16 -22.64 22.62 37.17
C ASN A 16 -23.96 23.20 37.69
N VAL A 17 -24.88 22.33 38.14
CA VAL A 17 -26.11 22.75 38.82
C VAL A 17 -25.92 22.59 40.32
N ASP A 18 -25.80 23.73 40.99
CA ASP A 18 -25.70 23.87 42.44
C ASP A 18 -27.09 23.70 43.08
N THR A 19 -27.46 22.47 43.44
CA THR A 19 -28.55 22.19 44.39
C THR A 19 -28.26 20.91 45.18
N GLY A 20 -27.75 21.05 46.42
CA GLY A 20 -28.05 20.28 47.65
C GLY A 20 -28.05 18.74 47.72
N HIS A 21 -28.10 18.01 46.61
CA HIS A 21 -28.05 16.55 46.54
C HIS A 21 -27.05 16.19 45.44
N SER A 22 -25.78 16.15 45.82
CA SER A 22 -24.71 15.65 44.96
C SER A 22 -24.98 14.18 44.69
N CYS A 23 -25.67 13.90 43.57
CA CYS A 23 -25.64 12.59 42.94
C CYS A 23 -24.23 12.45 42.39
N LYS A 24 -23.28 12.04 43.25
CA LYS A 24 -21.97 11.61 42.80
C LYS A 24 -22.19 10.35 41.98
N ILE A 25 -22.33 10.51 40.66
CA ILE A 25 -22.12 9.40 39.74
C ILE A 25 -20.71 8.92 40.07
N ALA A 26 -20.60 7.71 40.63
CA ALA A 26 -19.30 7.13 40.94
C ALA A 26 -18.48 7.16 39.65
N GLU A 27 -17.28 7.74 39.69
CA GLU A 27 -16.35 7.66 38.56
C GLU A 27 -16.22 6.19 38.20
N GLN A 28 -16.81 5.83 37.06
CA GLN A 28 -16.71 4.49 36.53
C GLN A 28 -15.30 4.38 35.97
N GLY A 29 -14.39 3.90 36.80
CA GLY A 29 -13.00 3.69 36.39
C GLY A 29 -12.95 2.70 35.23
N GLU A 30 -12.05 2.97 34.29
CA GLU A 30 -11.64 2.03 33.27
C GLU A 30 -10.31 1.38 33.68
N MET A 31 -9.93 0.28 33.06
CA MET A 31 -8.60 -0.29 33.23
C MET A 31 -8.01 -0.72 31.89
N THR A 32 -6.70 -0.56 31.75
CA THR A 32 -5.92 -0.98 30.60
C THR A 32 -5.15 -2.25 30.94
N PHE A 33 -5.21 -3.23 30.04
CA PHE A 33 -4.34 -4.41 29.99
C PHE A 33 -3.14 -4.07 29.12
N GLU A 34 -1.99 -3.85 29.75
CA GLU A 34 -0.79 -3.28 29.11
C GLU A 34 -0.03 -4.30 28.23
N THR A 35 -0.06 -5.58 28.60
CA THR A 35 0.68 -6.68 27.96
C THR A 35 -0.23 -7.90 27.72
N GLU A 36 0.21 -8.86 26.91
CA GLU A 36 -0.57 -10.07 26.58
C GLU A 36 -0.86 -10.97 27.81
N ASP A 37 -0.05 -10.83 28.86
CA ASP A 37 -0.15 -11.54 30.14
C ASP A 37 -0.81 -10.69 31.25
N SER A 38 -1.26 -9.48 30.91
CA SER A 38 -1.96 -8.61 31.85
C SER A 38 -3.21 -9.30 32.37
N THR A 39 -3.36 -9.35 33.69
CA THR A 39 -4.49 -10.03 34.33
C THR A 39 -4.92 -9.33 35.60
N VAL A 40 -6.19 -9.50 35.96
CA VAL A 40 -6.71 -9.08 37.27
C VAL A 40 -7.72 -10.10 37.80
N THR A 41 -7.56 -10.52 39.05
CA THR A 41 -8.46 -11.48 39.70
C THR A 41 -9.42 -10.77 40.66
N TYR A 42 -10.68 -11.20 40.68
CA TYR A 42 -11.71 -10.77 41.63
C TYR A 42 -12.39 -11.96 42.31
N THR A 43 -13.05 -11.73 43.45
CA THR A 43 -13.95 -12.74 44.04
C THR A 43 -15.19 -12.90 43.19
N ARG A 44 -15.70 -14.14 43.05
CA ARG A 44 -17.02 -14.38 42.46
C ARG A 44 -18.13 -14.09 43.47
N SER A 45 -18.00 -14.60 44.70
CA SER A 45 -19.00 -14.46 45.77
C SER A 45 -20.40 -14.96 45.34
N ASP A 46 -20.46 -16.17 44.76
CA ASP A 46 -21.70 -16.83 44.28
C ASP A 46 -22.53 -16.07 43.25
N ALA A 47 -21.92 -15.11 42.57
CA ALA A 47 -22.55 -14.37 41.50
C ALA A 47 -23.08 -15.28 40.39
N LYS A 48 -24.33 -15.04 40.01
CA LYS A 48 -24.99 -15.73 38.89
C LYS A 48 -24.65 -15.08 37.56
N VAL A 49 -24.43 -13.77 37.56
CA VAL A 49 -24.10 -13.01 36.36
C VAL A 49 -22.85 -12.16 36.59
N LEU A 50 -21.88 -12.30 35.69
CA LEU A 50 -20.72 -11.43 35.59
C LEU A 50 -20.81 -10.67 34.27
N SER A 51 -20.75 -9.33 34.31
CA SER A 51 -20.72 -8.53 33.09
C SER A 51 -19.55 -7.56 33.09
N VAL A 52 -19.00 -7.32 31.91
CA VAL A 52 -17.92 -6.34 31.70
C VAL A 52 -18.04 -5.74 30.30
N GLN A 53 -17.68 -4.47 30.16
CA GLN A 53 -17.45 -3.87 28.86
C GLN A 53 -15.97 -3.95 28.52
N PHE A 54 -15.64 -4.36 27.30
CA PHE A 54 -14.25 -4.44 26.84
C PHE A 54 -14.08 -3.84 25.45
N ARG A 55 -12.87 -3.41 25.12
CA ARG A 55 -12.47 -3.09 23.75
C ARG A 55 -11.02 -3.51 23.51
N THR A 56 -10.74 -4.04 22.31
CA THR A 56 -9.42 -4.55 21.94
C THR A 56 -9.25 -4.57 20.42
N PHE A 57 -8.00 -4.52 19.95
CA PHE A 57 -7.63 -4.89 18.57
C PHE A 57 -6.98 -6.28 18.51
N SER A 58 -6.74 -6.92 19.65
CA SER A 58 -6.11 -8.24 19.71
C SER A 58 -7.07 -9.30 19.13
N PRO A 59 -6.63 -10.10 18.14
CA PRO A 59 -7.45 -11.16 17.56
C PRO A 59 -7.59 -12.37 18.49
N ILE A 60 -6.87 -12.39 19.61
CA ILE A 60 -6.90 -13.40 20.67
C ILE A 60 -6.88 -12.72 22.05
N GLY A 61 -7.42 -13.38 23.07
CA GLY A 61 -7.33 -12.89 24.45
C GLY A 61 -8.47 -13.38 25.33
N ASN A 62 -8.22 -13.60 26.61
CA ASN A 62 -9.26 -14.01 27.55
C ASN A 62 -9.99 -12.78 28.09
N ILE A 63 -11.33 -12.79 28.07
CA ILE A 63 -12.15 -11.71 28.62
C ILE A 63 -12.53 -12.03 30.07
N ILE A 64 -13.16 -13.18 30.30
CA ILE A 64 -13.52 -13.68 31.63
C ILE A 64 -13.12 -15.15 31.72
N SER A 65 -12.33 -15.53 32.72
CA SER A 65 -12.03 -16.92 33.05
C SER A 65 -12.46 -17.22 34.47
N LEU A 66 -13.29 -18.25 34.66
CA LEU A 66 -13.67 -18.77 35.98
C LEU A 66 -12.58 -19.70 36.50
N LEU A 67 -12.21 -19.50 37.76
CA LEU A 67 -11.17 -20.26 38.43
C LEU A 67 -11.76 -21.09 39.57
N ASP A 68 -11.27 -22.33 39.71
CA ASP A 68 -11.55 -23.15 40.88
C ASP A 68 -10.73 -22.74 42.13
N ASP A 69 -10.88 -23.48 43.22
CA ASP A 69 -10.16 -23.29 44.49
C ASP A 69 -8.64 -23.47 44.36
N LYS A 70 -8.18 -24.09 43.27
CA LYS A 70 -6.77 -24.33 42.93
C LYS A 70 -6.25 -23.39 41.84
N ASP A 71 -6.98 -22.31 41.54
CA ASP A 71 -6.68 -21.35 40.47
C ASP A 71 -6.66 -22.01 39.05
N THR A 72 -7.37 -23.13 38.85
CA THR A 72 -7.51 -23.79 37.55
C THR A 72 -8.67 -23.19 36.76
N VAL A 73 -8.47 -22.92 35.46
CA VAL A 73 -9.52 -22.39 34.59
C VAL A 73 -10.53 -23.49 34.25
N VAL A 74 -11.79 -23.31 34.67
CA VAL A 74 -12.88 -24.28 34.41
C VAL A 74 -13.85 -23.82 33.32
N ALA A 75 -13.96 -22.52 33.10
CA ALA A 75 -14.72 -21.95 31.99
C ALA A 75 -14.12 -20.60 31.61
N GLN A 76 -14.14 -20.26 30.32
CA GLN A 76 -13.67 -18.96 29.87
C GLN A 76 -14.40 -18.48 28.63
N VAL A 77 -14.62 -17.16 28.60
CA VAL A 77 -15.02 -16.40 27.42
C VAL A 77 -13.77 -15.72 26.89
N ARG A 78 -13.43 -15.98 25.63
CA ARG A 78 -12.21 -15.45 25.01
C ARG A 78 -12.46 -14.99 23.58
N VAL A 79 -11.58 -14.14 23.07
CA VAL A 79 -11.44 -13.84 21.65
C VAL A 79 -10.56 -14.90 21.00
N LYS A 80 -10.97 -15.37 19.82
CA LYS A 80 -10.22 -16.26 18.93
C LYS A 80 -10.53 -15.88 17.50
N ASP A 81 -9.50 -15.61 16.71
CA ASP A 81 -9.61 -15.15 15.32
C ASP A 81 -10.55 -13.92 15.18
N GLY A 82 -10.52 -13.03 16.17
CA GLY A 82 -11.34 -11.83 16.25
C GLY A 82 -12.80 -12.03 16.69
N ASN A 83 -13.22 -13.27 16.96
CA ASN A 83 -14.58 -13.62 17.37
C ASN A 83 -14.61 -14.08 18.84
N LEU A 84 -15.75 -13.88 19.51
CA LEU A 84 -15.95 -14.37 20.87
C LEU A 84 -16.21 -15.89 20.87
N VAL A 85 -15.59 -16.64 21.79
CA VAL A 85 -15.75 -18.10 21.94
C VAL A 85 -15.91 -18.46 23.41
N LEU A 86 -16.80 -19.41 23.70
CA LEU A 86 -16.99 -20.00 25.01
C LEU A 86 -16.27 -21.35 25.08
N LEU A 87 -15.45 -21.52 26.11
CA LEU A 87 -14.71 -22.75 26.41
C LEU A 87 -15.07 -23.21 27.81
N VAL A 88 -15.46 -24.48 27.95
CA VAL A 88 -15.72 -25.10 29.27
C VAL A 88 -14.84 -26.35 29.41
N SER A 89 -14.08 -26.38 30.50
CA SER A 89 -13.17 -27.45 30.89
C SER A 89 -13.61 -27.97 32.26
N SER A 90 -14.22 -29.16 32.30
CA SER A 90 -14.63 -29.81 33.56
C SER A 90 -13.81 -31.08 33.78
N LEU A 91 -13.59 -31.46 35.04
CA LEU A 91 -12.84 -32.67 35.43
C LEU A 91 -13.40 -33.95 34.79
N ASP A 92 -14.71 -33.98 34.48
CA ASP A 92 -15.41 -35.14 33.91
C ASP A 92 -15.71 -35.03 32.40
N MET A 93 -15.21 -33.98 31.72
CA MET A 93 -15.47 -33.77 30.29
C MET A 93 -14.20 -33.33 29.54
N PRO A 94 -13.86 -33.93 28.38
CA PRO A 94 -12.87 -33.32 27.48
C PRO A 94 -13.35 -31.91 27.10
N ALA A 95 -12.43 -30.95 27.02
CA ALA A 95 -12.75 -29.55 26.75
C ALA A 95 -13.73 -29.43 25.57
N ARG A 96 -14.97 -29.02 25.86
CA ARG A 96 -15.98 -28.79 24.84
C ARG A 96 -15.89 -27.34 24.41
N LEU A 97 -15.37 -27.14 23.20
CA LEU A 97 -15.34 -25.85 22.54
C LEU A 97 -16.68 -25.65 21.86
N GLN A 98 -17.42 -24.63 22.29
CA GLN A 98 -18.61 -24.18 21.58
C GLN A 98 -18.29 -22.83 20.95
N GLU A 99 -18.06 -22.87 19.64
CA GLU A 99 -17.96 -21.64 18.85
C GLU A 99 -19.31 -20.93 18.93
N THR A 100 -19.26 -19.63 19.20
CA THR A 100 -20.49 -18.85 19.32
C THR A 100 -21.18 -18.82 17.95
N GLY A 101 -22.47 -19.14 17.97
CA GLY A 101 -23.27 -19.41 16.77
C GLY A 101 -23.79 -18.14 16.07
N SER A 102 -22.99 -17.08 16.01
CA SER A 102 -23.34 -15.90 15.22
C SER A 102 -22.25 -15.62 14.18
N GLU A 103 -22.57 -15.83 12.90
CA GLU A 103 -21.84 -15.20 11.80
C GLU A 103 -21.69 -13.69 12.13
N GLY A 104 -20.46 -13.20 12.30
CA GLY A 104 -20.16 -11.77 12.29
C GLY A 104 -20.04 -11.04 13.63
N ALA A 105 -19.81 -11.72 14.76
CA ALA A 105 -19.45 -11.07 16.02
C ALA A 105 -17.95 -10.73 16.11
N VAL A 106 -17.46 -9.92 15.16
CA VAL A 106 -16.09 -9.39 15.21
C VAL A 106 -16.02 -8.40 16.37
N VAL A 107 -15.21 -8.71 17.38
CA VAL A 107 -15.04 -7.91 18.61
C VAL A 107 -13.66 -7.28 18.76
N ALA A 108 -12.73 -7.66 17.88
CA ALA A 108 -11.37 -7.12 17.83
C ALA A 108 -11.28 -5.87 16.91
N ASP A 109 -12.29 -5.01 16.94
CA ASP A 109 -12.44 -3.83 16.07
C ASP A 109 -12.11 -2.50 16.79
N GLY A 110 -11.71 -2.58 18.07
CA GLY A 110 -11.41 -1.42 18.91
C GLY A 110 -12.64 -0.70 19.48
N ALA A 111 -13.86 -1.13 19.14
CA ALA A 111 -15.09 -0.60 19.70
C ALA A 111 -15.37 -1.22 21.08
N TRP A 112 -16.19 -0.53 21.88
CA TRP A 112 -16.67 -1.07 23.14
C TRP A 112 -17.76 -2.11 22.89
N HIS A 113 -17.58 -3.28 23.49
CA HIS A 113 -18.54 -4.39 23.52
C HIS A 113 -18.90 -4.73 24.96
N SER A 114 -20.15 -5.12 25.20
CA SER A 114 -20.62 -5.61 26.49
C SER A 114 -20.76 -7.12 26.46
N VAL A 115 -20.05 -7.81 27.35
CA VAL A 115 -20.17 -9.26 27.53
C VAL A 115 -20.78 -9.55 28.89
N SER A 116 -21.83 -10.37 28.89
CA SER A 116 -22.47 -10.88 30.10
C SER A 116 -22.40 -12.40 30.11
N PHE A 117 -21.77 -12.94 31.14
CA PHE A 117 -21.63 -14.35 31.41
C PHE A 117 -22.60 -14.74 32.52
N SER A 118 -23.62 -15.54 32.18
CA SER A 118 -24.67 -15.98 33.09
C SER A 118 -24.55 -17.47 33.37
N MET A 119 -24.62 -17.85 34.64
CA MET A 119 -24.44 -19.21 35.11
C MET A 119 -25.54 -19.61 36.10
N SER A 120 -26.12 -20.77 35.88
CA SER A 120 -27.05 -21.46 36.78
C SER A 120 -26.51 -22.86 37.12
N GLU A 121 -27.26 -23.63 37.91
CA GLU A 121 -26.88 -25.01 38.27
C GLU A 121 -26.74 -25.93 37.05
N GLU A 122 -27.55 -25.71 36.00
CA GLU A 122 -27.60 -26.60 34.83
C GLU A 122 -27.43 -25.86 33.50
N SER A 123 -27.20 -24.55 33.50
CA SER A 123 -27.07 -23.76 32.28
C SER A 123 -25.97 -22.70 32.38
N LEU A 124 -25.26 -22.50 31.29
CA LEU A 124 -24.29 -21.41 31.12
C LEU A 124 -24.61 -20.69 29.81
N SER A 125 -24.63 -19.36 29.83
CA SER A 125 -24.85 -18.57 28.62
C SER A 125 -23.98 -17.32 28.58
N VAL A 126 -23.66 -16.90 27.35
CA VAL A 126 -22.91 -15.68 27.05
C VAL A 126 -23.78 -14.80 26.18
N GLU A 127 -23.96 -13.56 26.60
CA GLU A 127 -24.57 -12.50 25.81
C GLU A 127 -23.50 -11.49 25.40
N LEU A 128 -23.47 -11.14 24.12
CA LEU A 128 -22.63 -10.09 23.55
C LEU A 128 -23.55 -8.99 23.01
N ASP A 129 -23.34 -7.76 23.47
CA ASP A 129 -24.10 -6.58 23.05
C ASP A 129 -25.63 -6.76 23.16
N GLY A 130 -26.07 -7.52 24.18
CA GLY A 130 -27.49 -7.81 24.43
C GLY A 130 -28.08 -8.97 23.62
N GLN A 131 -27.28 -9.66 22.81
CA GLN A 131 -27.69 -10.84 22.07
C GLN A 131 -27.01 -12.10 22.62
N ARG A 132 -27.78 -13.17 22.82
CA ARG A 132 -27.23 -14.47 23.26
C ARG A 132 -26.36 -15.06 22.15
N SER A 133 -25.05 -15.16 22.40
CA SER A 133 -24.05 -15.65 21.44
C SER A 133 -23.62 -17.09 21.71
N ALA A 134 -23.67 -17.54 22.97
CA ALA A 134 -23.31 -18.91 23.36
C ALA A 134 -24.24 -19.43 24.45
N TRP A 135 -24.54 -20.73 24.45
CA TRP A 135 -25.21 -21.39 25.56
C TRP A 135 -24.84 -22.87 25.64
N MET A 136 -24.82 -23.40 26.86
CA MET A 136 -24.61 -24.80 27.19
C MET A 136 -25.56 -25.20 28.31
N ASP A 137 -26.13 -26.39 28.23
CA ASP A 137 -27.03 -26.96 29.24
C ASP A 137 -26.56 -28.36 29.67
N GLY A 138 -26.78 -28.73 30.93
CA GLY A 138 -26.59 -30.09 31.45
C GLY A 138 -26.06 -30.17 32.89
N MET A 139 -26.32 -31.31 33.55
CA MET A 139 -25.95 -31.57 34.95
C MET A 139 -24.43 -31.50 35.23
N ALA A 140 -23.58 -31.72 34.21
CA ALA A 140 -22.14 -31.58 34.35
C ALA A 140 -21.68 -30.13 34.64
N LEU A 141 -22.53 -29.14 34.37
CA LEU A 141 -22.26 -27.73 34.69
C LEU A 141 -22.44 -27.42 36.17
N SER A 142 -23.13 -28.27 36.93
CA SER A 142 -23.29 -28.07 38.38
C SER A 142 -21.95 -28.12 39.11
N ALA A 143 -21.01 -28.96 38.66
CA ALA A 143 -19.65 -28.99 39.18
C ALA A 143 -18.88 -27.69 38.92
N VAL A 144 -19.09 -27.06 37.75
CA VAL A 144 -18.49 -25.75 37.42
C VAL A 144 -19.11 -24.66 38.29
N HIS A 145 -20.42 -24.67 38.49
CA HIS A 145 -21.10 -23.68 39.32
C HIS A 145 -20.65 -23.72 40.79
N LEU A 146 -20.46 -24.91 41.35
CA LEU A 146 -20.13 -25.11 42.76
C LEU A 146 -18.64 -24.91 43.09
N ASN A 147 -17.74 -25.13 42.12
CA ASN A 147 -16.30 -25.17 42.41
C ASN A 147 -15.56 -23.86 42.10
N THR A 148 -16.23 -22.78 41.68
CA THR A 148 -15.54 -21.53 41.33
C THR A 148 -15.71 -20.43 42.37
N ASP A 149 -14.60 -19.97 42.94
CA ASP A 149 -14.59 -18.92 43.97
C ASP A 149 -14.14 -17.55 43.44
N SER A 150 -13.47 -17.54 42.30
CA SER A 150 -12.89 -16.34 41.72
C SER A 150 -12.99 -16.32 40.19
N PHE A 151 -12.83 -15.14 39.63
CA PHE A 151 -12.72 -14.96 38.19
C PHE A 151 -11.55 -14.05 37.85
N LEU A 152 -10.95 -14.34 36.71
CA LEU A 152 -9.84 -13.63 36.12
C LEU A 152 -10.35 -12.85 34.91
N LEU A 153 -9.92 -11.59 34.79
CA LEU A 153 -10.05 -10.82 33.56
C LEU A 153 -8.68 -10.69 32.91
N GLY A 154 -8.64 -10.76 31.57
CA GLY A 154 -7.41 -10.65 30.79
C GLY A 154 -6.56 -11.91 30.68
N GLY A 155 -5.36 -11.75 30.12
CA GLY A 155 -4.42 -12.81 29.81
C GLY A 155 -4.68 -13.49 28.46
N GLY A 156 -3.78 -14.39 28.06
CA GLY A 156 -3.93 -15.19 26.84
C GLY A 156 -3.92 -14.37 25.54
N GLY A 157 -3.25 -13.21 25.54
CA GLY A 157 -3.11 -12.32 24.37
C GLY A 157 -3.92 -11.03 24.41
N LEU A 158 -4.73 -10.81 25.47
CA LEU A 158 -5.57 -9.61 25.53
C LEU A 158 -4.74 -8.37 25.82
N ILE A 159 -4.71 -7.44 24.88
CA ILE A 159 -4.28 -6.05 25.09
C ILE A 159 -5.47 -5.15 24.78
N GLY A 160 -5.88 -4.32 25.71
CA GLY A 160 -7.11 -3.56 25.55
C GLY A 160 -7.57 -2.92 26.83
N CYS A 161 -8.85 -2.55 26.87
CA CYS A 161 -9.44 -1.93 28.03
C CYS A 161 -10.69 -2.66 28.49
N MET A 162 -10.99 -2.51 29.77
CA MET A 162 -12.26 -2.93 30.35
C MET A 162 -12.85 -1.84 31.24
N ARG A 163 -14.17 -1.81 31.33
CA ARG A 163 -14.93 -0.93 32.22
C ARG A 163 -16.26 -1.57 32.64
N MET A 164 -16.98 -0.92 33.55
CA MET A 164 -18.30 -1.36 34.02
C MET A 164 -18.35 -2.84 34.42
N LEU A 165 -17.40 -3.30 35.25
CA LEU A 165 -17.49 -4.64 35.83
C LEU A 165 -18.70 -4.71 36.76
N GLN A 166 -19.63 -5.64 36.51
CA GLN A 166 -20.79 -5.87 37.38
C GLN A 166 -20.87 -7.32 37.83
N ARG A 167 -21.44 -7.47 39.02
CA ARG A 167 -21.78 -8.74 39.66
C ARG A 167 -23.26 -8.71 40.02
N ASP A 168 -24.05 -9.59 39.41
CA ASP A 168 -25.51 -9.63 39.55
C ASP A 168 -26.17 -8.24 39.34
N GLY A 169 -25.66 -7.49 38.35
CA GLY A 169 -26.12 -6.14 38.03
C GLY A 169 -25.57 -5.02 38.92
N VAL A 170 -24.81 -5.33 39.97
CA VAL A 170 -24.15 -4.34 40.84
C VAL A 170 -22.74 -4.05 40.34
N THR A 171 -22.47 -2.79 39.99
CA THR A 171 -21.13 -2.35 39.57
C THR A 171 -20.12 -2.47 40.70
N ILE A 172 -18.97 -3.07 40.42
CA ILE A 172 -17.86 -3.24 41.36
C ILE A 172 -16.71 -2.31 40.97
N ALA A 173 -16.11 -1.65 41.96
CA ALA A 173 -14.95 -0.81 41.74
C ALA A 173 -13.72 -1.64 41.35
N LEU A 174 -13.21 -1.40 40.14
CA LEU A 174 -12.11 -2.17 39.53
C LEU A 174 -10.88 -2.26 40.44
N ARG A 175 -10.39 -1.13 40.95
CA ARG A 175 -9.14 -1.09 41.73
C ARG A 175 -9.29 -1.65 43.15
N SER A 176 -10.33 -1.24 43.88
CA SER A 176 -10.43 -1.56 45.32
C SER A 176 -10.82 -3.00 45.62
N HIS A 177 -11.40 -3.70 44.64
CA HIS A 177 -11.83 -5.10 44.78
C HIS A 177 -10.90 -6.08 44.04
N ALA A 178 -9.86 -5.61 43.37
CA ALA A 178 -8.86 -6.45 42.73
C ALA A 178 -8.03 -7.20 43.80
N LYS A 179 -7.95 -8.53 43.69
CA LYS A 179 -7.16 -9.38 44.58
C LYS A 179 -5.70 -9.50 44.15
N ARG A 180 -5.49 -9.75 42.86
CA ARG A 180 -4.18 -9.93 42.23
C ARG A 180 -4.21 -9.22 40.90
N THR A 181 -3.11 -8.56 40.56
CA THR A 181 -2.97 -7.78 39.33
C THR A 181 -1.60 -8.04 38.71
N ASN A 182 -1.56 -8.14 37.39
CA ASN A 182 -0.34 -8.16 36.59
C ASN A 182 -0.50 -7.13 35.47
N ASP A 183 0.39 -6.14 35.39
CA ASP A 183 0.44 -5.13 34.31
C ASP A 183 -0.92 -4.50 33.96
N ILE A 184 -1.61 -3.95 34.97
CA ILE A 184 -2.89 -3.24 34.79
C ILE A 184 -2.73 -1.76 35.17
N THR A 185 -3.14 -0.87 34.26
CA THR A 185 -3.32 0.55 34.58
C THR A 185 -4.79 0.82 34.86
N PHE A 186 -5.12 1.16 36.10
CA PHE A 186 -6.47 1.58 36.48
C PHE A 186 -6.71 3.08 36.23
N ASN A 187 -7.98 3.42 36.03
CA ASN A 187 -8.53 4.76 35.79
C ASN A 187 -8.12 5.39 34.45
N ALA A 188 -7.68 4.58 33.50
CA ALA A 188 -7.35 5.03 32.17
C ALA A 188 -7.55 3.91 31.15
N CYS A 189 -7.95 4.29 29.94
CA CYS A 189 -7.90 3.43 28.76
C CYS A 189 -6.92 3.99 27.73
N HIS A 190 -5.74 3.38 27.61
CA HIS A 190 -4.70 3.81 26.68
C HIS A 190 -4.85 3.24 25.27
N LEU A 191 -5.95 2.53 24.98
CA LEU A 191 -6.18 1.95 23.66
C LEU A 191 -6.50 3.04 22.63
N ILE A 192 -5.51 3.34 21.80
CA ILE A 192 -5.61 4.25 20.65
C ILE A 192 -5.23 3.45 19.41
N SER A 193 -6.03 3.57 18.34
CA SER A 193 -5.74 2.92 17.07
C SER A 193 -4.44 3.46 16.47
N ARG A 194 -3.48 2.56 16.25
CA ARG A 194 -2.24 2.85 15.52
C ARG A 194 -2.40 2.67 14.01
N CYS A 195 -3.57 2.21 13.56
CA CYS A 195 -3.88 1.94 12.16
C CYS A 195 -4.86 2.94 11.52
N ASP A 196 -5.36 3.97 12.24
CA ASP A 196 -6.38 4.92 11.73
C ASP A 196 -5.95 5.69 10.47
N ARG A 197 -4.65 5.93 10.28
CA ARG A 197 -4.09 6.51 9.05
C ARG A 197 -3.27 5.51 8.22
N ASN A 198 -3.37 4.22 8.55
CA ASN A 198 -2.55 3.12 8.07
C ASN A 198 -1.06 3.49 7.86
N PRO A 199 -0.18 3.27 8.85
CA PRO A 199 1.26 3.55 8.72
C PRO A 199 1.99 2.62 7.74
N CYS A 200 1.31 1.62 7.19
CA CYS A 200 1.87 0.70 6.21
C CYS A 200 1.67 1.27 4.81
N GLU A 201 2.78 1.64 4.17
CA GLU A 201 2.83 2.19 2.82
C GLU A 201 2.53 1.11 1.77
N ASN A 202 2.38 1.53 0.51
CA ASN A 202 2.30 0.63 -0.66
C ASN A 202 1.22 -0.47 -0.55
N GLY A 203 0.08 -0.10 0.04
CA GLY A 203 -1.08 -0.97 0.23
C GLY A 203 -0.90 -2.04 1.30
N GLY A 204 0.12 -1.92 2.17
CA GLY A 204 0.33 -2.82 3.30
C GLY A 204 -0.86 -2.82 4.28
N ASN A 205 -1.14 -3.98 4.87
CA ASN A 205 -2.21 -4.10 5.87
C ASN A 205 -1.64 -3.87 7.28
N CYS A 206 -2.22 -2.92 8.02
CA CYS A 206 -1.85 -2.63 9.40
C CYS A 206 -2.64 -3.48 10.37
N SER A 207 -1.93 -4.06 11.33
CA SER A 207 -2.51 -4.72 12.50
C SER A 207 -1.90 -4.14 13.76
N GLN A 208 -2.74 -3.79 14.74
CA GLN A 208 -2.26 -3.32 16.03
C GLN A 208 -1.95 -4.53 16.92
N VAL A 209 -0.70 -4.60 17.41
CA VAL A 209 -0.19 -5.72 18.22
C VAL A 209 0.15 -5.31 19.66
N GLY A 210 -0.11 -4.05 20.01
CA GLY A 210 0.03 -3.54 21.37
C GLY A 210 -0.56 -2.14 21.49
N LEU A 211 -0.52 -1.54 22.68
CA LEU A 211 -1.06 -0.17 22.88
C LEU A 211 -0.32 0.89 22.04
N ASN A 212 1.00 0.70 21.91
CA ASN A 212 1.90 1.62 21.20
C ASN A 212 2.63 0.94 20.03
N ALA A 213 2.17 -0.24 19.60
CA ALA A 213 2.84 -1.05 18.59
C ALA A 213 1.88 -1.52 17.49
N HIS A 214 2.38 -1.53 16.26
CA HIS A 214 1.68 -2.05 15.10
C HIS A 214 2.63 -2.94 14.28
N LYS A 215 2.04 -3.76 13.42
CA LYS A 215 2.75 -4.63 12.50
C LYS A 215 2.13 -4.49 11.12
N CYS A 216 2.98 -4.23 10.13
CA CYS A 216 2.60 -4.20 8.74
C CYS A 216 2.75 -5.57 8.10
N ARG A 217 1.74 -5.97 7.33
CA ARG A 217 1.85 -7.08 6.38
C ARG A 217 1.95 -6.49 4.97
N CYS A 218 3.17 -6.48 4.45
CA CYS A 218 3.48 -5.89 3.15
C CYS A 218 2.94 -6.72 1.99
N THR A 219 2.70 -6.05 0.87
CA THR A 219 2.46 -6.69 -0.43
C THR A 219 3.76 -7.35 -0.92
N PRO A 220 3.70 -8.33 -1.85
CA PRO A 220 4.89 -9.11 -2.25
C PRO A 220 6.06 -8.30 -2.85
N GLN A 221 5.84 -7.05 -3.23
CA GLN A 221 6.84 -6.17 -3.85
C GLN A 221 7.60 -5.31 -2.83
N PHE A 222 7.14 -5.26 -1.58
CA PHE A 222 7.66 -4.35 -0.57
C PHE A 222 8.01 -5.06 0.75
N SER A 223 8.89 -4.45 1.52
CA SER A 223 9.45 -4.98 2.76
C SER A 223 9.74 -3.87 3.76
N GLY A 224 10.21 -4.26 4.94
CA GLY A 224 10.52 -3.36 6.05
C GLY A 224 9.34 -3.15 7.01
N PRO A 225 9.54 -2.38 8.10
CA PRO A 225 8.55 -2.23 9.16
C PRO A 225 7.30 -1.46 8.71
N THR A 226 7.42 -0.56 7.73
CA THR A 226 6.34 0.26 7.17
C THR A 226 6.02 -0.06 5.71
N CYS A 227 6.60 -1.12 5.14
CA CYS A 227 6.46 -1.47 3.72
C CYS A 227 6.96 -0.40 2.74
N HIS A 228 7.90 0.44 3.19
CA HIS A 228 8.53 1.46 2.36
C HIS A 228 9.65 0.89 1.49
N THR A 229 10.20 -0.30 1.73
CA THR A 229 11.38 -0.75 0.95
C THR A 229 10.96 -1.67 -0.18
N ALA A 230 11.08 -1.24 -1.43
CA ALA A 230 10.95 -2.14 -2.58
C ALA A 230 11.92 -3.32 -2.49
N ILE A 231 11.44 -4.48 -2.92
CA ILE A 231 12.23 -5.71 -3.06
C ILE A 231 12.88 -5.76 -4.45
N VAL A 232 12.29 -5.09 -5.44
CA VAL A 232 12.83 -4.96 -6.79
C VAL A 232 13.92 -3.88 -6.86
N PRO A 233 14.90 -3.99 -7.77
CA PRO A 233 15.95 -2.98 -7.94
C PRO A 233 15.37 -1.63 -8.37
N HIS A 234 16.03 -0.54 -8.01
CA HIS A 234 15.61 0.80 -8.39
C HIS A 234 15.85 1.11 -9.87
N SER A 235 16.78 0.40 -10.50
CA SER A 235 17.19 0.64 -11.87
C SER A 235 17.87 -0.57 -12.51
N CYS A 236 18.07 -0.52 -13.82
CA CYS A 236 18.86 -1.53 -14.52
C CYS A 236 20.32 -1.55 -14.01
N GLU A 237 20.88 -0.41 -13.63
CA GLU A 237 22.22 -0.30 -13.06
C GLU A 237 22.34 -1.07 -11.74
N GLU A 238 21.40 -0.88 -10.81
CA GLU A 238 21.38 -1.66 -9.56
C GLU A 238 21.14 -3.15 -9.84
N TYR A 239 20.23 -3.45 -10.77
CA TYR A 239 19.96 -4.82 -11.19
C TYR A 239 21.24 -5.53 -11.61
N PHE A 240 21.99 -4.96 -12.57
CA PHE A 240 23.24 -5.54 -13.08
C PHE A 240 24.31 -5.72 -12.00
N LEU A 241 24.43 -4.80 -11.04
CA LEU A 241 25.35 -4.93 -9.91
C LEU A 241 24.98 -6.12 -8.99
N SER A 242 23.69 -6.43 -8.88
CA SER A 242 23.17 -7.44 -7.96
C SER A 242 23.10 -8.86 -8.54
N SER A 243 22.76 -9.00 -9.83
CA SER A 243 22.44 -10.29 -10.44
C SER A 243 23.64 -10.97 -11.10
N GLY A 244 24.61 -10.20 -11.63
CA GLY A 244 25.71 -10.73 -12.43
C GLY A 244 25.27 -11.45 -13.72
N ASP A 245 23.98 -11.37 -14.08
CA ASP A 245 23.34 -12.05 -15.21
C ASP A 245 22.37 -11.09 -15.93
N SER A 246 22.08 -11.37 -17.21
CA SER A 246 21.36 -10.48 -18.12
C SER A 246 20.02 -11.05 -18.59
N PRO A 247 19.02 -11.28 -17.73
CA PRO A 247 17.66 -11.33 -18.22
C PRO A 247 17.32 -9.97 -18.80
N ASN A 248 16.87 -10.00 -20.05
CA ASN A 248 16.48 -8.80 -20.78
C ASN A 248 15.17 -8.21 -20.25
N ASP A 249 14.51 -8.77 -19.23
CA ASP A 249 13.16 -8.39 -18.79
C ASP A 249 13.10 -8.34 -17.26
N VAL A 250 12.98 -7.13 -16.72
CA VAL A 250 13.18 -6.83 -15.29
C VAL A 250 12.09 -5.87 -14.82
N MET A 251 11.61 -6.06 -13.58
CA MET A 251 10.81 -5.05 -12.88
C MET A 251 11.76 -4.13 -12.13
N ILE A 252 11.69 -2.82 -12.38
CA ILE A 252 12.43 -1.80 -11.64
C ILE A 252 11.47 -0.86 -10.91
N ASP A 253 11.88 -0.34 -9.77
CA ASP A 253 11.10 0.64 -9.01
C ASP A 253 11.83 1.98 -8.94
N VAL A 254 11.40 2.91 -9.80
CA VAL A 254 12.12 4.15 -10.06
C VAL A 254 12.08 5.17 -8.92
N ASP A 255 11.13 5.08 -8.00
CA ASP A 255 11.12 5.84 -6.75
C ASP A 255 11.32 4.94 -5.52
N GLY A 256 11.28 3.62 -5.73
CA GLY A 256 11.72 2.63 -4.78
C GLY A 256 10.73 2.35 -3.68
N GLY A 257 10.63 3.26 -2.72
CA GLY A 257 9.66 3.14 -1.65
C GLY A 257 8.44 4.02 -1.80
N GLY A 258 8.49 4.88 -2.79
CA GLY A 258 7.49 5.91 -3.01
C GLY A 258 6.18 5.35 -3.55
N PRO A 259 5.23 6.25 -3.87
CA PRO A 259 3.89 5.86 -4.26
C PRO A 259 3.80 5.28 -5.67
N LEU A 260 4.86 5.33 -6.47
CA LEU A 260 4.84 4.86 -7.85
C LEU A 260 5.00 3.34 -7.90
N GLY A 261 4.27 2.71 -8.82
CA GLY A 261 4.39 1.26 -9.02
C GLY A 261 5.67 0.89 -9.78
N ALA A 262 6.20 -0.29 -9.51
CA ALA A 262 7.30 -0.87 -10.29
C ALA A 262 6.94 -1.01 -11.79
N ILE A 263 7.91 -0.77 -12.66
CA ILE A 263 7.78 -0.73 -14.11
C ILE A 263 8.56 -1.89 -14.72
N ARG A 264 7.96 -2.56 -15.70
CA ARG A 264 8.62 -3.62 -16.48
C ARG A 264 9.45 -3.00 -17.60
N VAL A 265 10.75 -3.28 -17.62
CA VAL A 265 11.71 -2.72 -18.57
C VAL A 265 12.55 -3.82 -19.19
N LEU A 266 13.17 -3.51 -20.34
CA LEU A 266 14.27 -4.31 -20.84
C LEU A 266 15.61 -3.67 -20.52
N CYS A 267 16.48 -4.42 -19.83
CA CYS A 267 17.83 -3.98 -19.47
C CYS A 267 18.84 -4.59 -20.45
N SER A 268 19.74 -3.77 -21.01
CA SER A 268 20.83 -4.25 -21.86
C SER A 268 22.13 -3.52 -21.58
N VAL A 269 23.25 -4.25 -21.65
CA VAL A 269 24.61 -3.70 -21.50
C VAL A 269 25.31 -3.69 -22.85
N ALA A 270 25.88 -2.55 -23.21
CA ALA A 270 26.84 -2.45 -24.31
C ALA A 270 28.24 -2.18 -23.73
N ASN A 271 29.17 -3.12 -23.96
CA ASN A 271 30.59 -2.89 -23.65
C ASN A 271 31.13 -1.81 -24.60
N SER A 272 31.88 -0.85 -24.07
CA SER A 272 32.60 0.12 -24.88
C SER A 272 33.53 -0.61 -25.86
N THR A 273 33.33 -0.43 -27.16
CA THR A 273 34.10 -1.10 -28.23
C THR A 273 35.43 -0.43 -28.54
N THR A 274 35.84 0.58 -27.76
CA THR A 274 37.13 1.24 -27.87
C THR A 274 38.04 0.71 -26.77
N ASP A 275 39.29 0.36 -27.11
CA ASP A 275 40.38 -0.08 -26.22
C ASP A 275 40.81 0.99 -25.17
N ASP A 276 39.91 1.89 -24.79
CA ASP A 276 40.05 2.78 -23.64
C ASP A 276 39.53 2.02 -22.41
N ASP A 277 40.46 1.50 -21.61
CA ASP A 277 40.23 0.74 -20.35
C ASP A 277 39.41 1.51 -19.27
N ASP A 278 38.96 2.73 -19.54
CA ASP A 278 38.40 3.67 -18.56
C ASP A 278 36.91 4.05 -18.80
N LYS A 279 36.23 3.43 -19.78
CA LYS A 279 34.78 3.66 -19.98
C LYS A 279 33.93 2.57 -19.32
N SER A 280 33.16 2.99 -18.31
CA SER A 280 32.10 2.17 -17.71
C SER A 280 31.13 1.65 -18.77
N PRO A 281 30.60 0.43 -18.60
CA PRO A 281 29.63 -0.15 -19.53
C PRO A 281 28.39 0.75 -19.65
N VAL A 282 27.87 0.92 -20.87
CA VAL A 282 26.65 1.70 -21.10
C VAL A 282 25.45 0.80 -20.85
N ILE A 283 24.69 1.12 -19.80
CA ILE A 283 23.47 0.42 -19.42
C ILE A 283 22.30 1.15 -20.03
N THR A 284 21.51 0.43 -20.83
CA THR A 284 20.29 0.95 -21.45
C THR A 284 19.07 0.35 -20.79
N THR A 285 18.15 1.22 -20.36
CA THR A 285 16.82 0.87 -19.90
C THR A 285 15.83 1.16 -21.03
N GLN A 286 15.13 0.13 -21.51
CA GLN A 286 14.23 0.22 -22.65
C GLN A 286 12.76 -0.05 -22.26
N LEU A 287 11.86 0.82 -22.67
CA LEU A 287 10.41 0.63 -22.60
C LEU A 287 9.83 0.39 -23.99
N ASN A 288 9.19 -0.76 -24.18
CA ASN A 288 8.48 -1.11 -25.40
C ASN A 288 7.02 -0.63 -25.33
N HIS A 289 6.42 -0.40 -26.49
CA HIS A 289 4.99 -0.19 -26.62
C HIS A 289 4.32 -1.24 -27.52
N ASP A 290 3.00 -1.32 -27.43
CA ASP A 290 2.15 -2.29 -28.15
C ASP A 290 2.03 -2.06 -29.67
N THR A 291 2.42 -0.88 -30.13
CA THR A 291 2.13 -0.43 -31.50
C THR A 291 3.22 -0.85 -32.51
N PRO A 292 2.90 -1.67 -33.53
CA PRO A 292 3.84 -2.03 -34.60
C PRO A 292 3.95 -0.91 -35.66
N MET A 293 4.67 -1.16 -36.76
CA MET A 293 4.64 -0.30 -37.94
C MET A 293 3.19 -0.15 -38.45
N LEU A 294 2.73 1.09 -38.57
CA LEU A 294 1.39 1.43 -39.00
C LEU A 294 1.41 1.76 -40.50
N HIS A 295 0.43 1.24 -41.24
CA HIS A 295 0.21 1.59 -42.64
C HIS A 295 -1.13 2.29 -42.80
N VAL A 296 -1.11 3.59 -43.10
CA VAL A 296 -2.28 4.48 -43.07
C VAL A 296 -2.67 4.90 -44.49
N ARG A 297 -3.96 4.74 -44.80
CA ARG A 297 -4.59 5.10 -46.08
C ARG A 297 -6.01 5.60 -45.86
N GLY A 298 -6.49 6.48 -46.74
CA GLY A 298 -7.89 6.93 -46.73
C GLY A 298 -8.24 8.03 -45.72
N PHE A 299 -7.28 8.60 -45.02
CA PHE A 299 -7.47 9.71 -44.07
C PHE A 299 -6.97 11.02 -44.67
N ALA A 300 -7.88 11.71 -45.37
CA ALA A 300 -7.57 12.93 -46.11
C ALA A 300 -7.27 14.12 -45.20
N ASP A 301 -8.03 14.28 -44.13
CA ASP A 301 -7.86 15.39 -43.17
C ASP A 301 -6.55 15.26 -42.38
N ALA A 302 -5.96 16.40 -42.02
CA ALA A 302 -4.79 16.45 -41.15
C ALA A 302 -5.08 15.75 -39.81
N GLY A 303 -4.23 14.80 -39.42
CA GLY A 303 -4.43 13.99 -38.21
C GLY A 303 -5.70 13.14 -38.20
N GLY A 304 -6.29 12.84 -39.35
CA GLY A 304 -7.54 12.10 -39.44
C GLY A 304 -7.47 10.67 -38.90
N PHE A 305 -6.29 10.05 -38.89
CA PHE A 305 -6.02 8.78 -38.23
C PHE A 305 -5.39 9.03 -36.85
N TYR A 306 -5.87 8.31 -35.84
CA TYR A 306 -5.39 8.41 -34.45
C TYR A 306 -4.94 7.06 -33.92
N ARG A 307 -3.79 7.03 -33.23
CA ARG A 307 -3.30 5.86 -32.50
C ARG A 307 -2.62 6.27 -31.20
N ARG A 308 -3.04 5.67 -30.09
CA ARG A 308 -2.35 5.72 -28.80
C ARG A 308 -1.37 4.55 -28.66
N LEU A 309 -0.20 4.81 -28.10
CA LEU A 309 0.86 3.84 -27.83
C LEU A 309 0.78 3.44 -26.35
N ASP A 310 0.62 2.15 -26.08
CA ASP A 310 0.58 1.62 -24.70
C ASP A 310 1.94 1.00 -24.33
N TYR A 311 2.58 1.55 -23.30
CA TYR A 311 3.86 1.10 -22.76
C TYR A 311 3.73 0.10 -21.61
N GLY A 312 2.52 -0.27 -21.21
CA GLY A 312 2.29 -1.13 -20.05
C GLY A 312 2.60 -0.46 -18.70
N VAL A 313 2.65 0.88 -18.68
CA VAL A 313 2.83 1.70 -17.47
C VAL A 313 1.47 2.20 -17.00
N VAL A 314 1.17 2.02 -15.71
CA VAL A 314 -0.19 2.23 -15.16
C VAL A 314 -0.59 3.71 -15.12
N GLY A 315 0.36 4.63 -14.90
CA GLY A 315 0.07 6.06 -14.76
C GLY A 315 1.08 6.99 -15.44
N VAL A 316 0.67 8.25 -15.60
CA VAL A 316 1.48 9.31 -16.21
C VAL A 316 2.61 9.73 -15.29
N ALA A 317 2.41 9.66 -13.96
CA ALA A 317 3.42 10.03 -12.97
C ALA A 317 4.61 9.05 -13.00
N GLU A 318 4.33 7.75 -13.11
CA GLU A 318 5.34 6.70 -13.30
C GLU A 318 6.16 6.94 -14.57
N MET A 319 5.48 7.24 -15.69
CA MET A 319 6.15 7.53 -16.96
C MET A 319 6.97 8.83 -16.90
N ASP A 320 6.48 9.87 -16.23
CA ASP A 320 7.20 11.12 -16.08
C ASP A 320 8.45 10.93 -15.22
N GLN A 321 8.30 10.34 -14.03
CA GLN A 321 9.43 10.03 -13.15
C GLN A 321 10.45 9.10 -13.82
N PHE A 322 9.97 8.14 -14.64
CA PHE A 322 10.85 7.30 -15.44
C PHE A 322 11.71 8.17 -16.37
N VAL A 323 11.11 8.99 -17.25
CA VAL A 323 11.89 9.76 -18.25
C VAL A 323 12.77 10.82 -17.60
N THR A 324 12.28 11.53 -16.57
CA THR A 324 13.05 12.58 -15.89
C THR A 324 14.16 12.02 -15.01
N GLY A 325 14.11 10.72 -14.68
CA GLY A 325 15.14 10.03 -13.90
C GLY A 325 16.40 9.70 -14.70
N PHE A 326 16.42 9.90 -16.02
CA PHE A 326 17.59 9.66 -16.87
C PHE A 326 18.10 10.97 -17.49
N ASN A 327 19.41 11.05 -17.65
CA ASN A 327 20.05 12.20 -18.31
C ASN A 327 19.80 12.19 -19.82
N GLU A 328 19.74 11.01 -20.41
CA GLU A 328 19.54 10.84 -21.85
C GLU A 328 18.43 9.83 -22.12
N CYS A 329 17.43 10.27 -22.89
CA CYS A 329 16.44 9.38 -23.48
C CYS A 329 16.28 9.70 -24.97
N ALA A 330 16.06 8.66 -25.77
CA ALA A 330 15.84 8.78 -27.20
C ALA A 330 14.78 7.78 -27.67
N GLN A 331 14.10 8.15 -28.76
CA GLN A 331 13.16 7.28 -29.43
C GLN A 331 13.29 7.42 -30.94
N GLU A 332 13.49 6.29 -31.62
CA GLU A 332 13.58 6.25 -33.08
C GLU A 332 12.20 6.48 -33.71
N MET A 333 12.15 7.25 -34.78
CA MET A 333 10.93 7.60 -35.50
C MET A 333 11.19 7.51 -37.00
N THR A 334 10.31 6.84 -37.74
CA THR A 334 10.39 6.71 -39.21
C THR A 334 9.03 7.00 -39.84
N TYR A 335 9.02 7.86 -40.86
CA TYR A 335 7.85 8.22 -41.65
C TYR A 335 8.16 7.99 -43.13
N GLU A 336 7.56 6.97 -43.72
CA GLU A 336 7.62 6.67 -45.16
C GLU A 336 6.35 7.20 -45.82
N CYS A 337 6.51 8.02 -46.86
CA CYS A 337 5.41 8.56 -47.64
C CYS A 337 5.45 8.05 -49.08
N ARG A 338 4.26 7.81 -49.64
CA ARG A 338 4.09 7.44 -51.05
C ARG A 338 2.94 8.19 -51.70
N GLY A 339 3.04 8.40 -53.01
CA GLY A 339 2.00 9.04 -53.83
C GLY A 339 1.85 10.55 -53.57
N GLY A 340 2.87 11.20 -53.02
CA GLY A 340 2.85 12.62 -52.65
C GLY A 340 2.04 12.91 -51.37
N ALA A 341 2.03 11.97 -50.42
CA ALA A 341 1.62 12.24 -49.04
C ALA A 341 2.71 13.08 -48.35
N THR A 342 2.29 14.05 -47.55
CA THR A 342 3.17 15.05 -46.92
C THR A 342 3.20 14.87 -45.40
N LEU A 343 4.19 15.46 -44.73
CA LEU A 343 4.39 15.34 -43.28
C LEU A 343 4.11 16.67 -42.58
N MET A 344 4.94 17.70 -42.82
CA MET A 344 4.81 19.01 -42.16
C MET A 344 3.97 20.01 -42.96
N SER A 345 3.53 19.64 -44.16
CA SER A 345 2.60 20.42 -44.98
C SER A 345 1.26 19.70 -45.19
N HIS A 346 0.16 20.45 -45.34
CA HIS A 346 -1.17 19.90 -45.55
C HIS A 346 -1.95 20.72 -46.57
N ALA A 347 -2.51 20.05 -47.57
CA ALA A 347 -3.25 20.68 -48.67
C ALA A 347 -2.49 21.86 -49.32
N GLY A 348 -1.16 21.75 -49.43
CA GLY A 348 -0.29 22.80 -49.98
C GLY A 348 0.01 23.97 -49.04
N SER A 349 -0.51 23.97 -47.81
CA SER A 349 -0.16 24.95 -46.79
C SER A 349 1.09 24.49 -46.02
N PRO A 350 2.21 25.24 -46.06
CA PRO A 350 3.44 24.89 -45.33
C PRO A 350 3.31 25.12 -43.82
N ASN A 351 2.27 25.84 -43.37
CA ASN A 351 2.06 26.17 -41.97
C ASN A 351 1.05 25.24 -41.26
N ARG A 352 0.71 24.10 -41.88
CA ARG A 352 -0.24 23.14 -41.32
C ARG A 352 0.32 21.73 -41.50
N PRO A 353 0.75 21.04 -40.43
CA PRO A 353 1.21 19.67 -40.55
C PRO A 353 0.08 18.74 -40.96
N SER A 354 0.39 17.75 -41.80
CA SER A 354 -0.54 16.65 -42.09
C SER A 354 -0.56 15.64 -40.95
N SER A 355 0.58 15.43 -40.31
CA SER A 355 0.78 14.45 -39.24
C SER A 355 1.60 15.06 -38.10
N TRP A 356 1.32 14.67 -36.86
CA TRP A 356 2.07 15.08 -35.66
C TRP A 356 1.95 14.00 -34.57
N TYR A 357 2.69 14.16 -33.49
CA TYR A 357 2.63 13.28 -32.34
C TYR A 357 2.47 14.07 -31.04
N VAL A 358 2.16 13.37 -29.96
CA VAL A 358 2.04 13.94 -28.62
C VAL A 358 2.92 13.13 -27.66
N GLY A 359 3.67 13.83 -26.81
CA GLY A 359 4.47 13.21 -25.76
C GLY A 359 3.68 12.97 -24.46
N ARG A 360 4.29 12.31 -23.47
CA ARG A 360 3.63 11.99 -22.18
C ARG A 360 2.97 13.19 -21.46
N ASN A 361 3.50 14.39 -21.66
CA ASN A 361 3.04 15.63 -21.03
C ASN A 361 1.96 16.38 -21.84
N GLY A 362 1.40 15.77 -22.88
CA GLY A 362 0.39 16.41 -23.74
C GLY A 362 0.94 17.44 -24.72
N HIS A 363 2.26 17.66 -24.75
CA HIS A 363 2.89 18.56 -25.70
C HIS A 363 2.90 17.95 -27.10
N HIS A 364 2.48 18.75 -28.08
CA HIS A 364 2.49 18.36 -29.49
C HIS A 364 3.91 18.47 -30.05
N GLY A 365 4.42 17.39 -30.62
CA GLY A 365 5.63 17.38 -31.43
C GLY A 365 5.31 17.83 -32.84
N LEU A 366 5.76 19.04 -33.20
CA LEU A 366 5.63 19.61 -34.55
C LEU A 366 6.95 19.60 -35.29
N GLN A 367 7.77 18.58 -35.07
CA GLN A 367 9.04 18.34 -35.75
C GLN A 367 9.26 16.83 -35.80
N TRP A 368 10.09 16.32 -36.71
CA TRP A 368 10.32 14.88 -36.82
C TRP A 368 11.76 14.50 -36.50
N GLY A 369 11.95 13.45 -35.70
CA GLY A 369 13.27 13.01 -35.23
C GLY A 369 13.96 14.07 -34.35
N ASP A 370 15.25 14.30 -34.61
CA ASP A 370 16.12 15.24 -33.88
C ASP A 370 16.02 16.69 -34.38
N ALA A 371 15.09 16.99 -35.28
CA ALA A 371 14.81 18.36 -35.71
C ALA A 371 14.57 19.29 -34.51
N GLN A 372 14.86 20.58 -34.68
CA GLN A 372 14.68 21.57 -33.63
C GLN A 372 13.21 21.62 -33.16
N LEU A 373 12.99 21.79 -31.85
CA LEU A 373 11.64 21.84 -31.25
C LEU A 373 10.72 22.82 -31.95
N GLN A 374 9.49 22.38 -32.26
CA GLN A 374 8.45 23.21 -32.88
C GLN A 374 8.84 23.83 -34.24
N SER A 375 9.89 23.32 -34.90
CA SER A 375 10.42 23.88 -36.14
C SER A 375 9.58 23.58 -37.38
N ARG A 376 8.74 22.54 -37.35
CA ARG A 376 8.04 21.98 -38.53
C ARG A 376 9.02 21.47 -39.58
N MET A 377 10.15 20.96 -39.12
CA MET A 377 11.19 20.37 -39.94
C MET A 377 11.44 18.92 -39.53
N CYS A 378 12.14 18.20 -40.38
CA CYS A 378 12.59 16.84 -40.16
C CYS A 378 14.12 16.80 -40.00
N SER A 379 14.64 15.70 -39.47
CA SER A 379 16.08 15.45 -39.28
C SER A 379 16.97 15.81 -40.47
N CYS A 380 16.49 15.60 -41.71
CA CYS A 380 17.24 15.96 -42.91
C CYS A 380 17.54 17.47 -43.00
N ALA A 381 16.73 18.33 -42.38
CA ALA A 381 16.91 19.78 -42.40
C ALA A 381 18.10 20.20 -41.53
N ASN A 382 18.33 19.52 -40.41
CA ASN A 382 19.50 19.75 -39.55
C ASN A 382 20.82 19.56 -40.31
N THR A 383 20.85 18.62 -41.26
CA THR A 383 22.04 18.23 -42.04
C THR A 383 22.04 18.79 -43.46
N ALA A 384 21.04 19.61 -43.83
CA ALA A 384 20.82 20.11 -45.19
C ALA A 384 20.80 19.00 -46.27
N THR A 385 20.25 17.84 -45.92
CA THR A 385 20.15 16.66 -46.80
C THR A 385 18.74 16.42 -47.35
N CYS A 386 17.77 17.28 -47.02
CA CYS A 386 16.40 17.11 -47.51
C CYS A 386 16.32 17.22 -49.04
N ILE A 387 15.46 16.41 -49.65
CA ILE A 387 15.15 16.47 -51.08
C ILE A 387 14.78 17.90 -51.49
N ASP A 388 15.36 18.35 -52.60
CA ASP A 388 15.15 19.67 -53.19
C ASP A 388 15.43 20.86 -52.22
N GLY A 389 16.20 20.63 -51.16
CA GLY A 389 16.50 21.64 -50.13
C GLY A 389 15.30 22.02 -49.26
N GLY A 390 14.30 21.13 -49.18
CA GLY A 390 13.07 21.34 -48.41
C GLY A 390 13.24 21.18 -46.88
N VAL A 391 12.12 21.11 -46.17
CA VAL A 391 12.07 20.97 -44.70
C VAL A 391 11.95 19.51 -44.23
N CYS A 392 11.41 18.65 -45.10
CA CYS A 392 11.25 17.22 -44.92
C CYS A 392 11.30 16.56 -46.30
N ASN A 393 11.79 15.32 -46.37
CA ASN A 393 11.85 14.58 -47.63
C ASN A 393 10.44 14.31 -48.18
N CYS A 394 9.49 13.98 -47.31
CA CYS A 394 8.11 13.70 -47.69
C CYS A 394 7.32 14.93 -48.13
N ASP A 395 7.78 16.13 -47.81
CA ASP A 395 7.16 17.37 -48.29
C ASP A 395 7.61 17.76 -49.71
N SER A 396 8.55 17.01 -50.31
CA SER A 396 8.96 17.20 -51.71
C SER A 396 7.90 16.75 -52.74
N GLY A 397 6.90 15.98 -52.30
CA GLY A 397 5.89 15.37 -53.16
C GLY A 397 6.34 14.08 -53.88
N LYS A 398 7.59 13.64 -53.65
CA LYS A 398 8.13 12.35 -54.13
C LYS A 398 7.96 11.28 -53.05
N ASP A 399 8.03 10.02 -53.46
CA ASP A 399 8.10 8.89 -52.51
C ASP A 399 9.43 8.98 -51.75
N ALA A 400 9.36 9.05 -50.41
CA ALA A 400 10.52 9.34 -49.59
C ALA A 400 10.36 8.84 -48.15
N ILE A 401 11.44 9.00 -47.37
CA ILE A 401 11.49 8.61 -45.96
C ILE A 401 12.10 9.76 -45.15
N ASP A 402 11.46 10.09 -44.03
CA ASP A 402 12.00 10.93 -42.97
C ASP A 402 12.20 10.07 -41.71
N SER A 403 13.45 9.88 -41.30
CA SER A 403 13.83 9.11 -40.11
C SER A 403 14.73 9.92 -39.20
N GLY A 404 14.66 9.66 -37.89
CA GLY A 404 15.54 10.26 -36.89
C GLY A 404 15.20 9.85 -35.47
N ASN A 405 16.02 10.30 -34.52
CA ASN A 405 15.81 10.03 -33.09
C ASN A 405 15.27 11.28 -32.40
N ASN A 406 14.07 11.21 -31.83
CA ASN A 406 13.60 12.24 -30.93
C ASN A 406 14.35 12.13 -29.60
N THR A 407 15.15 13.14 -29.27
CA THR A 407 15.93 13.25 -28.02
C THR A 407 15.38 14.31 -27.07
N HIS A 408 14.25 14.94 -27.43
CA HIS A 408 13.67 16.01 -26.64
C HIS A 408 12.86 15.43 -25.48
N LEU A 409 13.43 15.42 -24.27
CA LEU A 409 12.80 14.84 -23.08
C LEU A 409 11.36 15.31 -22.85
N SER A 410 11.01 16.56 -23.15
CA SER A 410 9.64 17.10 -22.98
C SER A 410 8.60 16.51 -23.94
N LEU A 411 9.06 15.83 -24.99
CA LEU A 411 8.24 15.20 -26.04
C LEU A 411 8.39 13.67 -26.07
N LEU A 412 9.04 13.09 -25.07
CA LEU A 412 9.23 11.64 -24.92
C LEU A 412 8.37 11.05 -23.79
N PRO A 413 8.14 9.72 -23.81
CA PRO A 413 7.97 8.98 -25.05
C PRO A 413 6.81 9.57 -25.88
N VAL A 414 6.78 9.22 -27.16
CA VAL A 414 5.60 9.43 -28.00
C VAL A 414 4.45 8.56 -27.47
N THR A 415 3.36 9.17 -27.02
CA THR A 415 2.19 8.47 -26.49
C THR A 415 1.01 8.47 -27.45
N GLU A 416 0.93 9.44 -28.36
CA GLU A 416 -0.12 9.50 -29.37
C GLU A 416 0.40 9.92 -30.75
N LEU A 417 -0.18 9.35 -31.80
CA LEU A 417 0.11 9.63 -33.20
C LEU A 417 -1.14 10.08 -33.93
N PHE A 418 -1.00 11.16 -34.70
CA PHE A 418 -2.01 11.72 -35.56
C PHE A 418 -1.48 11.74 -36.99
N ILE A 419 -2.13 11.05 -37.91
CA ILE A 419 -1.66 10.87 -39.29
C ILE A 419 -2.74 11.33 -40.26
N GLY A 420 -2.36 12.13 -41.25
CA GLY A 420 -3.28 12.70 -42.21
C GLY A 420 -2.68 12.89 -43.59
N GLY A 421 -3.43 13.52 -44.49
CA GLY A 421 -2.97 13.78 -45.87
C GLY A 421 -2.84 12.54 -46.75
N THR A 422 -3.49 11.43 -46.37
CA THR A 422 -3.55 10.18 -47.13
C THR A 422 -4.86 10.11 -47.93
N ASP A 423 -4.96 9.21 -48.90
CA ASP A 423 -6.20 9.01 -49.66
C ASP A 423 -6.39 7.54 -50.06
N SER A 424 -7.54 7.24 -50.64
CA SER A 424 -7.86 5.90 -51.16
C SER A 424 -7.30 5.64 -52.56
N ARG A 425 -6.67 6.63 -53.20
CA ARG A 425 -6.31 6.66 -54.63
C ARG A 425 -4.81 6.52 -54.89
N GLY A 426 -3.98 6.59 -53.86
CA GLY A 426 -2.54 6.32 -53.97
C GLY A 426 -1.69 6.90 -52.85
N LYS A 427 -2.15 7.95 -52.14
CA LYS A 427 -1.42 8.58 -51.03
C LYS A 427 -1.47 7.70 -49.80
N ASN A 428 -0.33 7.19 -49.39
CA ASN A 428 -0.22 6.33 -48.22
C ASN A 428 1.03 6.63 -47.41
N VAL A 429 0.94 6.34 -46.12
CA VAL A 429 2.00 6.60 -45.14
C VAL A 429 2.26 5.32 -44.36
N SER A 430 3.52 4.96 -44.20
CA SER A 430 3.93 3.98 -43.21
C SER A 430 4.72 4.68 -42.10
N VAL A 431 4.35 4.47 -40.84
CA VAL A 431 5.06 5.08 -39.70
C VAL A 431 5.48 4.03 -38.71
N LEU A 432 6.69 4.18 -38.17
CA LEU A 432 7.23 3.37 -37.09
C LEU A 432 7.72 4.30 -35.99
N ILE A 433 7.29 4.01 -34.76
CA ILE A 433 7.87 4.56 -33.54
C ILE A 433 8.59 3.40 -32.86
N GLY A 434 9.86 3.60 -32.54
CA GLY A 434 10.69 2.64 -31.84
C GLY A 434 10.43 2.66 -30.33
N PRO A 435 11.07 1.76 -29.57
CA PRO A 435 10.97 1.78 -28.12
C PRO A 435 11.64 3.03 -27.53
N LEU A 436 11.20 3.45 -26.34
CA LEU A 436 11.89 4.48 -25.58
C LEU A 436 13.15 3.86 -24.98
N ARG A 437 14.32 4.44 -25.25
CA ARG A 437 15.60 4.02 -24.68
C ARG A 437 16.18 5.14 -23.85
N CYS A 438 16.52 4.84 -22.61
CA CYS A 438 17.14 5.78 -21.69
C CYS A 438 18.45 5.19 -21.15
N VAL A 439 19.44 6.06 -20.95
CA VAL A 439 20.77 5.74 -20.42
C VAL A 439 21.16 6.78 -19.37
N ASP A 440 22.18 6.47 -18.58
CA ASP A 440 22.75 7.36 -17.57
C ASP A 440 21.68 7.89 -16.60
N ARG A 441 21.18 6.99 -15.75
CA ARG A 441 20.21 7.35 -14.71
C ARG A 441 20.85 8.39 -13.78
N GLY A 442 20.22 9.56 -13.67
CA GLY A 442 20.66 10.62 -12.77
C GLY A 442 20.59 10.15 -11.33
N MET A 443 21.71 9.70 -10.77
CA MET A 443 21.76 9.10 -9.45
C MET A 443 21.61 10.16 -8.35
N GLU A 444 20.39 10.45 -7.92
CA GLU A 444 20.18 10.80 -6.51
C GLU A 444 20.15 9.49 -5.72
N PHE A 445 21.34 9.00 -5.35
CA PHE A 445 21.47 7.93 -4.36
C PHE A 445 20.89 8.42 -3.02
N CYS A 446 19.62 8.16 -2.76
CA CYS A 446 19.16 8.03 -1.38
C CYS A 446 19.64 6.67 -0.84
N SER A 447 20.95 6.54 -0.60
CA SER A 447 21.50 5.45 0.17
C SER A 447 21.12 5.66 1.64
N CYS A 448 20.01 5.07 2.06
CA CYS A 448 19.80 4.73 3.47
C CYS A 448 20.25 3.28 3.72
N ARG A 449 21.50 2.94 3.37
CA ARG A 449 22.18 1.81 4.01
C ARG A 449 23.17 2.34 5.02
N GLY A 450 22.84 2.11 6.30
CA GLY A 450 23.70 2.43 7.42
C GLY A 450 25.11 1.91 7.18
N ALA A 451 26.07 2.83 7.10
CA ALA A 451 27.48 2.54 7.06
C ALA A 451 27.89 1.89 8.40
N ARG A 452 27.94 0.56 8.42
CA ARG A 452 28.94 -0.15 9.23
C ARG A 452 30.17 -0.33 8.33
N SER A 453 30.97 0.73 8.20
CA SER A 453 32.33 0.60 7.72
C SER A 453 33.21 0.21 8.90
N ASN A 454 33.57 -1.07 8.95
CA ASN A 454 34.68 -1.57 9.75
C ASN A 454 35.70 -2.10 8.75
N THR A 455 36.61 -1.25 8.30
CA THR A 455 37.98 -1.63 7.90
C THR A 455 38.85 -0.38 7.77
N LEU A 456 39.68 -0.20 8.80
CA LEU A 456 41.04 0.33 8.81
C LEU A 456 41.60 0.82 7.47
N GLU A 457 41.91 2.12 7.36
CA GLU A 457 43.17 2.58 6.78
C GLU A 457 43.67 3.82 7.52
N TRP A 458 44.91 3.71 8.00
CA TRP A 458 45.71 4.74 8.64
C TRP A 458 46.42 5.55 7.58
N TRP A 459 46.13 6.85 7.39
CA TRP A 459 47.10 7.81 6.85
C TRP A 459 46.88 9.24 7.40
N ASN A 460 47.89 9.67 8.17
CA ASN A 460 48.40 11.04 8.38
C ASN A 460 47.44 12.22 8.60
N ILE A 461 47.36 12.65 9.87
CA ILE A 461 47.11 14.05 10.25
C ILE A 461 48.46 14.72 10.48
N LEU A 462 48.81 15.68 9.63
CA LEU A 462 49.77 16.76 9.89
C LEU A 462 49.36 17.98 9.05
N GLU A 463 49.55 19.17 9.64
CA GLU A 463 49.26 20.54 9.17
C GLU A 463 47.81 21.02 9.44
N ILE A 464 47.54 21.74 10.54
CA ILE A 464 47.86 23.15 10.87
C ILE A 464 47.27 24.14 9.85
N LEU A 465 46.06 24.62 10.13
CA LEU A 465 45.72 26.04 10.36
C LEU A 465 44.33 26.17 10.99
#